data_AF-A0A9J7HGT9-F1
#
_entry.id   AF-A0A9J7HGT9-F1
#
_cell.length_a   1.000
_cell.length_b   1.000
_cell.length_c   1.000
_cell.angle_alpha   90.00
_cell.angle_beta   90.00
_cell.angle_gamma   90.00
#
_symmetry.space_group_name_H-M   'P 1'
#
loop_
_entity.id
_entity.type
_entity.pdbx_description
1 polymer ?
#
loop_
_entity_poly.entity_id
_entity_poly.type
_entity_poly.pdbx_seq_one_letter_code
_entity_poly.pdbx_strand_id
1 'polypeptide(L)'
;MGVADEKLPGDYLDREGLGPAKHRRTTTVGRFFNYCIFLKTKLRPEVTGSMDWQGGDYSFLHIDEFWSCLGVTEMKDFHSWRENYPVTVAVLDSGIMREHAAFRHLPEIRGKNFTREGDSLDIGDTDDGHGTQCAAIIAGGTYHAEDGGGQAEDGFCNGVAPFVDLFICKIDRNDVRSVIAAINELIDKKKDGSLKVDVICMPLGFTTYNAQLRKCIYRASLKNMTVVCAACCDGRRRTLGVQYPACFGDVICVGSHNQRGRPSKFTPVGRELDILGPGEIRSATPGKGGETNAISVVKGTSFAAPFVAGIVAIVLANAQRCYQDARAVAVEEMQHGYPLSHRVIRRHVVRNPGQRSKMDTLTVPP
;
A
#
# COMPACT_ATOMS: atom_id res chain seq x y z
N MET A 1 -19.61 -51.56 21.62
CA MET A 1 -19.02 -52.21 20.43
C MET A 1 -19.02 -51.13 19.35
N GLY A 2 -17.94 -50.49 18.91
CA GLY A 2 -16.53 -50.81 18.86
C GLY A 2 -16.10 -50.60 17.41
N VAL A 3 -15.39 -49.51 17.10
CA VAL A 3 -14.56 -49.30 15.87
C VAL A 3 -13.55 -48.20 16.25
N ALA A 4 -12.38 -48.55 16.78
CA ALA A 4 -11.12 -48.82 16.07
C ALA A 4 -10.38 -47.53 15.65
N ASP A 5 -9.33 -47.23 16.42
CA ASP A 5 -8.21 -46.34 16.11
C ASP A 5 -7.51 -46.78 14.82
N GLU A 6 -7.35 -45.88 13.86
CA GLU A 6 -6.29 -45.98 12.85
C GLU A 6 -5.30 -44.84 13.02
N LYS A 7 -4.11 -45.23 13.49
CA LYS A 7 -2.90 -44.44 13.61
C LYS A 7 -2.46 -43.96 12.23
N LEU A 8 -2.21 -42.66 12.10
CA LEU A 8 -1.44 -42.10 10.99
C LEU A 8 0.00 -42.65 11.06
N PRO A 9 0.57 -43.18 9.96
CA PRO A 9 1.94 -43.67 9.97
C PRO A 9 2.92 -42.48 10.07
N GLY A 10 3.65 -42.46 11.18
CA GLY A 10 4.91 -41.76 11.30
C GLY A 10 6.04 -42.53 10.60
N ASP A 11 7.15 -41.81 10.42
CA ASP A 11 8.49 -42.30 10.10
C ASP A 11 8.77 -42.64 8.63
N TYR A 12 9.03 -41.59 7.85
CA TYR A 12 10.05 -41.59 6.79
C TYR A 12 10.81 -40.25 6.79
N LEU A 13 11.64 -40.06 7.81
CA LEU A 13 12.78 -39.15 7.79
C LEU A 13 13.96 -39.92 8.39
N ASP A 14 14.97 -40.20 7.57
CA ASP A 14 16.40 -40.14 7.93
C ASP A 14 17.25 -40.95 6.95
N ARG A 15 17.54 -40.36 5.79
CA ARG A 15 18.84 -40.49 5.10
C ARG A 15 19.04 -39.25 4.23
N GLU A 16 19.62 -38.22 4.83
CA GLU A 16 20.72 -37.40 4.28
C GLU A 16 20.90 -36.19 5.21
N GLY A 17 22.07 -36.12 5.85
CA GLY A 17 22.36 -35.19 6.94
C GLY A 17 22.42 -33.72 6.51
N LEU A 18 21.27 -33.05 6.49
CA LEU A 18 21.18 -31.60 6.44
C LEU A 18 20.45 -31.12 7.70
N GLY A 19 21.20 -30.43 8.58
CA GLY A 19 20.69 -29.86 9.83
C GLY A 19 19.53 -28.87 9.63
N PRO A 20 18.90 -28.41 10.73
CA PRO A 20 17.61 -27.74 10.67
C PRO A 20 17.71 -26.39 9.98
N ALA A 21 17.30 -26.36 8.70
CA ALA A 21 17.15 -25.14 7.93
C ALA A 21 16.06 -24.27 8.56
N LYS A 22 16.46 -23.17 9.19
CA LYS A 22 15.60 -22.04 9.57
C LYS A 22 14.74 -21.65 8.36
N HIS A 23 13.49 -22.09 8.34
CA HIS A 23 12.50 -21.69 7.34
C HIS A 23 12.16 -20.21 7.54
N ARG A 24 12.94 -19.30 6.92
CA ARG A 24 12.49 -17.95 6.62
C ARG A 24 11.36 -18.08 5.59
N ARG A 25 10.12 -18.05 6.05
CA ARG A 25 8.97 -17.80 5.17
C ARG A 25 8.99 -16.33 4.76
N THR A 26 9.85 -15.96 3.81
CA THR A 26 9.60 -14.75 3.02
C THR A 26 8.41 -15.07 2.12
N THR A 27 7.27 -14.42 2.36
CA THR A 27 6.10 -14.49 1.49
C THR A 27 6.49 -14.06 0.07
N THR A 28 5.76 -14.52 -0.95
CA THR A 28 5.94 -14.13 -2.36
C THR A 28 5.94 -12.60 -2.54
N VAL A 29 5.20 -11.89 -1.67
CA VAL A 29 5.17 -10.42 -1.56
C VAL A 29 6.53 -9.85 -1.13
N GLY A 30 7.19 -10.43 -0.12
CA GLY A 30 8.53 -9.98 0.32
C GLY A 30 9.64 -10.21 -0.71
N ARG A 31 9.49 -11.21 -1.60
CA ARG A 31 10.40 -11.40 -2.75
C ARG A 31 10.12 -10.41 -3.88
N PHE A 32 8.85 -10.08 -4.13
CA PHE A 32 8.46 -9.05 -5.10
C PHE A 32 8.87 -7.64 -4.62
N PHE A 33 8.77 -7.37 -3.31
CA PHE A 33 9.19 -6.11 -2.70
C PHE A 33 10.69 -5.85 -2.89
N ASN A 34 11.52 -6.88 -2.69
CA ASN A 34 12.96 -6.79 -3.00
C ASN A 34 13.21 -6.65 -4.51
N TYR A 35 12.36 -7.22 -5.37
CA TYR A 35 12.48 -7.13 -6.82
C TYR A 35 12.19 -5.72 -7.36
N CYS A 36 11.18 -5.02 -6.82
CA CYS A 36 10.89 -3.63 -7.15
C CYS A 36 12.04 -2.67 -6.78
N ILE A 37 12.74 -2.93 -5.67
CA ILE A 37 13.94 -2.17 -5.24
C ILE A 37 15.17 -2.52 -6.11
N PHE A 38 15.24 -3.74 -6.67
CA PHE A 38 16.41 -4.23 -7.41
C PHE A 38 16.44 -3.86 -8.91
N LEU A 39 15.37 -3.29 -9.48
CA LEU A 39 15.32 -2.92 -10.91
C LEU A 39 16.25 -1.75 -11.32
N LYS A 40 17.09 -1.28 -10.41
CA LYS A 40 18.03 -0.16 -10.56
C LYS A 40 19.12 -0.32 -11.64
N THR A 41 19.25 -1.44 -12.35
CA THR A 41 20.41 -1.65 -13.23
C THR A 41 20.21 -1.37 -14.72
N LYS A 42 19.02 -1.02 -15.24
CA LYS A 42 18.87 -0.86 -16.72
C LYS A 42 18.01 0.27 -17.27
N LEU A 43 17.36 1.09 -16.46
CA LEU A 43 16.55 2.20 -16.96
C LEU A 43 17.09 3.51 -16.38
N ARG A 44 17.59 4.40 -17.25
CA ARG A 44 17.88 5.79 -16.92
C ARG A 44 16.72 6.63 -17.45
N PRO A 45 15.83 7.17 -16.59
CA PRO A 45 14.89 8.19 -17.02
C PRO A 45 15.62 9.54 -17.10
N GLU A 46 15.39 10.29 -18.17
CA GLU A 46 15.64 11.73 -18.19
C GLU A 46 14.53 12.36 -17.34
N VAL A 47 14.90 12.91 -16.18
CA VAL A 47 13.96 13.51 -15.22
C VAL A 47 13.68 14.93 -15.65
N THR A 48 12.48 15.20 -16.19
CA THR A 48 11.97 16.55 -16.39
C THR A 48 10.62 16.68 -15.68
N GLY A 49 10.67 17.25 -14.47
CA GLY A 49 9.51 17.43 -13.57
C GLY A 49 9.58 16.50 -12.37
N SER A 50 10.40 16.83 -11.36
CA SER A 50 10.44 16.06 -10.12
C SER A 50 9.26 16.47 -9.23
N MET A 51 8.32 15.56 -9.02
CA MET A 51 7.58 15.55 -7.76
C MET A 51 8.61 15.36 -6.65
N ASP A 52 8.70 16.29 -5.71
CA ASP A 52 9.59 16.16 -4.57
C ASP A 52 8.84 15.48 -3.42
N TRP A 53 8.95 14.14 -3.35
CA TRP A 53 8.36 13.39 -2.25
C TRP A 53 9.21 13.58 -0.99
N GLN A 54 8.63 14.24 0.01
CA GLN A 54 9.25 14.54 1.31
C GLN A 54 10.52 15.44 1.28
N GLY A 55 10.76 16.25 0.25
CA GLY A 55 11.84 17.26 0.30
C GLY A 55 13.25 16.65 0.33
N GLY A 56 13.43 15.49 -0.31
CA GLY A 56 14.66 14.68 -0.24
C GLY A 56 14.85 13.86 1.04
N ASP A 57 14.00 14.04 2.07
CA ASP A 57 13.94 13.10 3.19
C ASP A 57 13.59 11.72 2.64
N TYR A 58 14.35 10.69 3.02
CA TYR A 58 14.20 9.33 2.48
C TYR A 58 14.54 9.16 0.99
N SER A 59 15.42 10.00 0.43
CA SER A 59 15.97 9.81 -0.94
C SER A 59 16.46 8.39 -1.25
N PHE A 60 16.88 7.62 -0.24
CA PHE A 60 17.26 6.21 -0.38
C PHE A 60 16.12 5.26 -0.80
N LEU A 61 14.85 5.68 -0.69
CA LEU A 61 13.69 4.92 -1.15
C LEU A 61 13.41 5.10 -2.65
N HIS A 62 13.98 6.14 -3.27
CA HIS A 62 13.87 6.38 -4.71
C HIS A 62 12.40 6.37 -5.23
N ILE A 63 11.47 6.96 -4.48
CA ILE A 63 10.03 6.94 -4.83
C ILE A 63 9.76 7.67 -6.15
N ASP A 64 10.43 8.80 -6.39
CA ASP A 64 10.26 9.56 -7.64
C ASP A 64 10.81 8.78 -8.84
N GLU A 65 11.90 8.02 -8.67
CA GLU A 65 12.42 7.10 -9.70
C GLU A 65 11.44 5.95 -9.94
N PHE A 66 10.80 5.44 -8.89
CA PHE A 66 9.79 4.39 -9.01
C PHE A 66 8.59 4.87 -9.82
N TRP A 67 8.10 6.09 -9.56
CA TRP A 67 7.05 6.72 -10.37
C TRP A 67 7.47 6.96 -11.81
N SER A 68 8.69 7.46 -12.01
CA SER A 68 9.26 7.65 -13.34
C SER A 68 9.32 6.33 -14.12
N CYS A 69 9.64 5.21 -13.46
CA CYS A 69 9.62 3.88 -14.08
C CYS A 69 8.21 3.40 -14.46
N LEU A 70 7.17 3.92 -13.80
CA LEU A 70 5.78 3.70 -14.14
C LEU A 70 5.26 4.70 -15.19
N GLY A 71 6.11 5.63 -15.65
CA GLY A 71 5.72 6.69 -16.59
C GLY A 71 4.81 7.74 -15.97
N VAL A 72 4.88 7.90 -14.64
CA VAL A 72 4.15 8.93 -13.90
C VAL A 72 5.11 10.06 -13.58
N THR A 73 4.86 11.24 -14.16
CA THR A 73 5.74 12.41 -14.02
C THR A 73 5.02 13.65 -13.53
N GLU A 74 3.69 13.71 -13.69
CA GLU A 74 2.88 14.83 -13.24
C GLU A 74 1.54 14.39 -12.63
N MET A 75 0.87 15.31 -11.91
CA MET A 75 -0.43 15.02 -11.30
C MET A 75 -1.49 14.61 -12.32
N LYS A 76 -1.40 15.11 -13.56
CA LYS A 76 -2.29 14.71 -14.67
C LYS A 76 -2.16 13.23 -14.99
N ASP A 77 -0.95 12.66 -14.89
CA ASP A 77 -0.72 11.23 -15.10
C ASP A 77 -1.41 10.40 -14.01
N PHE A 78 -1.47 10.88 -12.76
CA PHE A 78 -2.23 10.18 -11.71
C PHE A 78 -3.71 10.03 -12.03
N HIS A 79 -4.33 11.04 -12.66
CA HIS A 79 -5.72 10.92 -13.10
C HIS A 79 -5.87 9.80 -14.14
N SER A 80 -4.97 9.75 -15.13
CA SER A 80 -4.94 8.66 -16.11
C SER A 80 -4.73 7.29 -15.45
N TRP A 81 -3.83 7.20 -14.46
CA TRP A 81 -3.60 5.96 -13.70
C TRP A 81 -4.82 5.53 -12.89
N ARG A 82 -5.52 6.48 -12.26
CA ARG A 82 -6.77 6.22 -11.53
C ARG A 82 -7.84 5.63 -12.45
N GLU A 83 -8.00 6.21 -13.63
CA GLU A 83 -9.02 5.78 -14.60
C GLU A 83 -8.70 4.41 -15.22
N ASN A 84 -7.44 4.17 -15.61
CA ASN A 84 -7.05 2.96 -16.33
C ASN A 84 -6.74 1.76 -15.41
N TYR A 85 -6.26 2.03 -14.20
CA TYR A 85 -5.80 1.02 -13.24
C TYR A 85 -6.36 1.29 -11.84
N PRO A 86 -7.69 1.40 -11.67
CA PRO A 86 -8.31 1.84 -10.43
C PRO A 86 -7.91 0.92 -9.27
N VAL A 87 -7.54 1.52 -8.15
CA VAL A 87 -7.28 0.82 -6.89
C VAL A 87 -7.96 1.59 -5.77
N THR A 88 -8.70 0.89 -4.92
CA THR A 88 -9.37 1.50 -3.78
C THR A 88 -8.74 1.06 -2.47
N VAL A 89 -8.32 2.04 -1.67
CA VAL A 89 -7.78 1.84 -0.32
C VAL A 89 -8.81 2.28 0.72
N ALA A 90 -9.28 1.32 1.51
CA ALA A 90 -10.11 1.60 2.67
C ALA A 90 -9.24 1.95 3.87
N VAL A 91 -9.50 3.09 4.52
CA VAL A 91 -8.76 3.56 5.69
C VAL A 91 -9.67 3.49 6.92
N LEU A 92 -9.32 2.65 7.90
CA LEU A 92 -10.05 2.50 9.14
C LEU A 92 -9.36 3.31 10.24
N ASP A 93 -9.88 4.51 10.50
CA ASP A 93 -9.27 5.50 11.41
C ASP A 93 -10.33 6.48 11.96
N SER A 94 -9.91 7.59 12.55
CA SER A 94 -10.75 8.63 13.17
C SER A 94 -11.57 9.48 12.19
N GLY A 95 -11.36 9.33 10.89
CA GLY A 95 -12.04 10.09 9.84
C GLY A 95 -11.05 10.78 8.90
N ILE A 96 -11.49 11.86 8.26
CA ILE A 96 -10.68 12.67 7.35
C ILE A 96 -11.16 14.13 7.33
N MET A 97 -10.23 15.09 7.28
CA MET A 97 -10.50 16.47 6.88
C MET A 97 -10.47 16.56 5.35
N ARG A 98 -11.62 16.39 4.70
CA ARG A 98 -11.72 16.35 3.22
C ARG A 98 -11.27 17.65 2.57
N GLU A 99 -11.46 18.76 3.27
CA GLU A 99 -11.18 20.12 2.80
C GLU A 99 -9.68 20.42 2.76
N HIS A 100 -8.85 19.54 3.33
CA HIS A 100 -7.40 19.70 3.33
C HIS A 100 -6.82 19.71 1.90
N ALA A 101 -5.91 20.64 1.62
CA ALA A 101 -5.34 20.91 0.31
C ALA A 101 -4.68 19.68 -0.34
N ALA A 102 -4.08 18.82 0.49
CA ALA A 102 -3.54 17.51 0.09
C ALA A 102 -4.54 16.60 -0.66
N PHE A 103 -5.84 16.84 -0.56
CA PHE A 103 -6.86 15.99 -1.17
C PHE A 103 -7.63 16.65 -2.32
N ARG A 104 -7.32 17.90 -2.69
CA ARG A 104 -8.07 18.64 -3.73
C ARG A 104 -8.03 18.00 -5.12
N HIS A 105 -7.04 17.15 -5.39
CA HIS A 105 -6.93 16.39 -6.64
C HIS A 105 -7.80 15.12 -6.68
N LEU A 106 -8.39 14.73 -5.54
CA LEU A 106 -9.32 13.62 -5.47
C LEU A 106 -10.73 14.14 -5.83
N PRO A 107 -11.40 13.59 -6.86
CA PRO A 107 -12.71 14.05 -7.27
C PRO A 107 -13.78 13.77 -6.21
N GLU A 108 -13.61 12.70 -5.45
CA GLU A 108 -14.51 12.30 -4.39
C GLU A 108 -13.76 11.51 -3.30
N ILE A 109 -14.16 11.70 -2.04
CA ILE A 109 -13.73 10.87 -0.92
C ILE A 109 -14.97 10.31 -0.24
N ARG A 110 -15.25 9.03 -0.52
CA ARG A 110 -16.39 8.32 0.04
C ARG A 110 -16.05 7.74 1.40
N GLY A 111 -17.06 7.40 2.17
CA GLY A 111 -16.87 6.73 3.45
C GLY A 111 -18.15 6.54 4.22
N LYS A 112 -18.01 5.92 5.40
CA LYS A 112 -19.09 5.69 6.35
C LYS A 112 -18.57 5.76 7.77
N ASN A 113 -19.40 6.27 8.66
CA ASN A 113 -19.15 6.31 10.09
C ASN A 113 -19.68 5.05 10.78
N PHE A 114 -18.82 4.43 11.57
CA PHE A 114 -19.08 3.25 12.38
C PHE A 114 -18.86 3.51 13.88
N THR A 115 -18.61 4.77 14.27
CA THR A 115 -18.66 5.16 15.68
C THR A 115 -20.09 5.04 16.20
N ARG A 116 -20.23 4.96 17.52
CA ARG A 116 -21.54 4.86 18.17
C ARG A 116 -22.36 6.14 18.09
N GLU A 117 -21.68 7.25 17.88
CA GLU A 117 -22.22 8.60 17.86
C GLU A 117 -22.01 9.22 16.48
N GLY A 118 -22.87 10.19 16.11
CA GLY A 118 -22.80 10.92 14.85
C GLY A 118 -23.63 10.34 13.71
N ASP A 119 -23.72 11.11 12.62
CA ASP A 119 -24.36 10.66 11.38
C ASP A 119 -23.49 9.61 10.67
N SER A 120 -24.13 8.59 10.09
CA SER A 120 -23.45 7.55 9.30
C SER A 120 -22.65 8.08 8.09
N LEU A 121 -22.97 9.27 7.60
CA LEU A 121 -22.29 9.95 6.49
C LEU A 121 -21.22 10.94 6.97
N ASP A 122 -21.19 11.27 8.26
CA ASP A 122 -20.14 12.12 8.84
C ASP A 122 -18.85 11.32 9.03
N ILE A 123 -17.92 11.49 8.09
CA ILE A 123 -16.57 10.95 8.19
C ILE A 123 -15.53 12.01 8.54
N GLY A 124 -15.95 13.16 9.07
CA GLY A 124 -15.06 14.20 9.54
C GLY A 124 -14.12 13.67 10.63
N ASP A 125 -12.86 14.07 10.59
CA ASP A 125 -11.86 13.64 11.56
C ASP A 125 -12.13 14.24 12.96
N THR A 126 -12.12 13.41 14.01
CA THR A 126 -12.44 13.83 15.39
C THR A 126 -11.26 13.77 16.35
N ASP A 127 -10.23 12.97 16.04
CA ASP A 127 -9.20 12.57 16.99
C ASP A 127 -7.83 13.04 16.47
N ASP A 128 -7.43 14.26 16.82
CA ASP A 128 -6.12 14.89 16.54
C ASP A 128 -5.69 15.02 15.06
N GLY A 129 -6.48 14.49 14.12
CA GLY A 129 -6.14 14.44 12.71
C GLY A 129 -5.45 13.15 12.27
N HIS A 130 -5.39 12.12 13.12
CA HIS A 130 -4.68 10.88 12.82
C HIS A 130 -5.12 10.23 11.50
N GLY A 131 -6.43 10.14 11.27
CA GLY A 131 -6.98 9.61 10.02
C GLY A 131 -6.63 10.44 8.80
N THR A 132 -6.68 11.77 8.92
CA THR A 132 -6.23 12.73 7.89
C THR A 132 -4.77 12.52 7.55
N GLN A 133 -3.90 12.41 8.55
CA GLN A 133 -2.47 12.17 8.39
C GLN A 133 -2.20 10.83 7.71
N CYS A 134 -2.91 9.76 8.09
CA CYS A 134 -2.77 8.44 7.48
C CYS A 134 -3.26 8.41 6.03
N ALA A 135 -4.42 9.00 5.75
CA ALA A 135 -4.98 9.11 4.41
C ALA A 135 -4.06 9.91 3.47
N ALA A 136 -3.43 10.96 3.98
CA ALA A 136 -2.52 11.78 3.19
C ALA A 136 -1.20 11.07 2.88
N ILE A 137 -0.67 10.24 3.79
CA ILE A 137 0.48 9.37 3.47
C ILE A 137 0.14 8.38 2.34
N ILE A 138 -1.11 7.92 2.25
CA ILE A 138 -1.54 7.04 1.16
C ILE A 138 -1.72 7.85 -0.13
N ALA A 139 -2.58 8.86 -0.14
CA ALA A 139 -3.12 9.42 -1.38
C ALA A 139 -2.98 10.95 -1.52
N GLY A 140 -2.24 11.60 -0.62
CA GLY A 140 -2.05 13.05 -0.67
C GLY A 140 -1.33 13.51 -1.93
N GLY A 141 -1.87 14.54 -2.58
CA GLY A 141 -1.29 15.15 -3.77
C GLY A 141 -0.30 16.25 -3.42
N THR A 142 0.22 16.91 -4.47
CA THR A 142 1.07 18.09 -4.32
C THR A 142 0.27 19.31 -3.89
N TYR A 143 0.72 20.03 -2.87
CA TYR A 143 0.12 21.31 -2.44
C TYR A 143 1.15 22.25 -1.79
N HIS A 144 0.82 23.55 -1.73
CA HIS A 144 1.59 24.53 -0.96
C HIS A 144 1.09 24.52 0.48
N ALA A 145 1.98 24.21 1.41
CA ALA A 145 1.67 24.19 2.82
C ALA A 145 1.94 25.53 3.49
N GLU A 146 1.07 25.92 4.43
CA GLU A 146 1.34 27.05 5.32
C GLU A 146 2.23 26.58 6.48
N ASP A 147 3.18 27.44 6.87
CA ASP A 147 4.23 27.14 7.85
C ASP A 147 3.64 26.72 9.22
N GLY A 148 3.75 25.41 9.52
CA GLY A 148 3.30 24.82 10.78
C GLY A 148 4.27 23.82 11.44
N GLY A 149 5.48 23.64 10.90
CA GLY A 149 6.43 22.68 11.49
C GLY A 149 7.77 22.45 10.78
N GLY A 150 8.20 23.36 9.92
CA GLY A 150 9.45 23.26 9.15
C GLY A 150 9.19 23.58 7.69
N GLN A 151 10.06 24.41 7.11
CA GLN A 151 9.96 24.91 5.73
C GLN A 151 9.48 23.81 4.78
N ALA A 152 8.34 24.02 4.14
CA ALA A 152 7.98 23.31 2.92
C ALA A 152 8.22 24.30 1.79
N GLU A 153 9.26 24.05 0.99
CA GLU A 153 9.44 24.72 -0.29
C GLU A 153 8.29 24.33 -1.24
N ASP A 154 8.08 25.11 -2.29
CA ASP A 154 7.00 24.91 -3.26
C ASP A 154 6.86 23.44 -3.71
N GLY A 155 5.65 22.86 -3.63
CA GLY A 155 5.34 21.58 -4.28
C GLY A 155 5.47 20.30 -3.43
N PHE A 156 5.24 20.36 -2.12
CA PHE A 156 5.23 19.18 -1.24
C PHE A 156 4.19 18.13 -1.65
N CYS A 157 4.65 16.90 -1.93
CA CYS A 157 3.81 15.71 -2.08
C CYS A 157 4.05 14.75 -0.90
N ASN A 158 2.96 14.28 -0.26
CA ASN A 158 3.02 13.32 0.85
C ASN A 158 2.43 11.95 0.53
N GLY A 159 1.66 11.81 -0.54
CA GLY A 159 1.04 10.55 -0.92
C GLY A 159 2.01 9.61 -1.60
N VAL A 160 2.06 8.37 -1.11
CA VAL A 160 2.77 7.27 -1.76
C VAL A 160 2.01 6.74 -2.96
N ALA A 161 0.70 6.97 -3.08
CA ALA A 161 -0.12 6.58 -4.23
C ALA A 161 -1.25 7.59 -4.48
N PRO A 162 -0.96 8.81 -4.95
CA PRO A 162 -1.95 9.89 -5.10
C PRO A 162 -3.12 9.57 -6.06
N PHE A 163 -2.95 8.56 -6.92
CA PHE A 163 -3.97 8.14 -7.89
C PHE A 163 -5.07 7.25 -7.28
N VAL A 164 -4.92 6.71 -6.07
CA VAL A 164 -5.91 5.75 -5.53
C VAL A 164 -7.23 6.43 -5.16
N ASP A 165 -8.31 5.65 -5.16
CA ASP A 165 -9.56 6.05 -4.53
C ASP A 165 -9.50 5.74 -3.03
N LEU A 166 -9.95 6.69 -2.20
CA LEU A 166 -10.07 6.49 -0.77
C LEU A 166 -11.51 6.13 -0.38
N PHE A 167 -11.64 5.14 0.51
CA PHE A 167 -12.88 4.87 1.24
C PHE A 167 -12.63 4.96 2.74
N ILE A 168 -13.16 5.98 3.39
CA ILE A 168 -12.90 6.24 4.81
C ILE A 168 -13.93 5.51 5.67
N CYS A 169 -13.45 4.62 6.51
CA CYS A 169 -14.23 4.00 7.57
C CYS A 169 -13.90 4.73 8.88
N LYS A 170 -14.70 5.72 9.25
CA LYS A 170 -14.56 6.37 10.54
C LYS A 170 -14.95 5.39 11.64
N ILE A 171 -14.02 5.05 12.51
CA ILE A 171 -14.16 4.04 13.57
C ILE A 171 -13.67 4.62 14.90
N ASP A 172 -14.07 4.01 16.01
CA ASP A 172 -13.42 4.24 17.30
C ASP A 172 -12.25 3.28 17.40
N ARG A 173 -11.01 3.80 17.39
CA ARG A 173 -9.78 3.00 17.40
C ARG A 173 -9.63 2.12 18.64
N ASN A 174 -10.39 2.40 19.70
CA ASN A 174 -10.41 1.62 20.94
C ASN A 174 -11.60 0.63 21.00
N ASP A 175 -12.62 0.77 20.15
CA ASP A 175 -13.75 -0.16 20.08
C ASP A 175 -13.60 -1.13 18.89
N VAL A 176 -13.10 -2.34 19.20
CA VAL A 176 -12.98 -3.44 18.22
C VAL A 176 -14.29 -3.75 17.47
N ARG A 177 -15.47 -3.44 18.04
CA ARG A 177 -16.74 -3.66 17.36
C ARG A 177 -16.93 -2.72 16.17
N SER A 178 -16.48 -1.47 16.28
CA SER A 178 -16.55 -0.51 15.16
C SER A 178 -15.66 -0.96 14.00
N VAL A 179 -14.46 -1.47 14.31
CA VAL A 179 -13.53 -2.08 13.32
C VAL A 179 -14.14 -3.31 12.66
N ILE A 180 -14.74 -4.22 13.43
CA ILE A 180 -15.40 -5.42 12.89
C ILE A 180 -16.58 -5.02 11.98
N ALA A 181 -17.38 -4.03 12.38
CA ALA A 181 -18.50 -3.54 11.58
C ALA A 181 -18.03 -2.94 10.26
N ALA A 182 -16.97 -2.13 10.28
CA ALA A 182 -16.35 -1.56 9.08
C ALA A 182 -15.86 -2.64 8.11
N ILE A 183 -15.10 -3.63 8.59
CA ILE A 183 -14.60 -4.72 7.73
C ILE A 183 -15.74 -5.53 7.11
N ASN A 184 -16.79 -5.84 7.89
CA ASN A 184 -17.95 -6.57 7.36
C ASN A 184 -18.67 -5.76 6.27
N GLU A 185 -18.89 -4.46 6.47
CA GLU A 185 -19.50 -3.60 5.44
C GLU A 185 -18.66 -3.59 4.16
N LEU A 186 -17.33 -3.46 4.26
CA LEU A 186 -16.46 -3.48 3.08
C LEU A 186 -16.54 -4.82 2.33
N ILE A 187 -16.61 -5.94 3.05
CA ILE A 187 -16.80 -7.28 2.47
C ILE A 187 -18.14 -7.36 1.75
N ASP A 188 -19.21 -6.87 2.37
CA ASP A 188 -20.56 -6.94 1.82
C ASP A 188 -20.70 -6.06 0.57
N LYS A 189 -20.16 -4.82 0.61
CA LYS A 189 -20.12 -3.93 -0.57
C LYS A 189 -19.23 -4.45 -1.69
N LYS A 190 -18.14 -5.15 -1.37
CA LYS A 190 -17.33 -5.83 -2.40
C LYS A 190 -18.07 -7.01 -3.01
N LYS A 191 -18.89 -7.70 -2.22
CA LYS A 191 -19.69 -8.85 -2.67
C LYS A 191 -20.85 -8.44 -3.56
N ASP A 192 -21.54 -7.34 -3.25
CA ASP A 192 -22.66 -6.83 -4.05
C ASP A 192 -22.23 -5.96 -5.25
N GLY A 193 -20.94 -5.59 -5.31
CA GLY A 193 -20.37 -4.81 -6.40
C GLY A 193 -20.56 -3.29 -6.27
N SER A 194 -21.15 -2.81 -5.18
CA SER A 194 -21.33 -1.38 -4.91
C SER A 194 -20.03 -0.66 -4.55
N LEU A 195 -19.01 -1.39 -4.10
CA LEU A 195 -17.69 -0.84 -3.80
C LEU A 195 -16.57 -1.82 -4.16
N LYS A 196 -15.64 -1.39 -5.02
CA LYS A 196 -14.34 -2.04 -5.14
C LYS A 196 -13.50 -1.67 -3.91
N VAL A 197 -12.87 -2.66 -3.29
CA VAL A 197 -11.90 -2.44 -2.20
C VAL A 197 -10.78 -3.44 -2.38
N ASP A 198 -9.55 -2.95 -2.52
CA ASP A 198 -8.38 -3.79 -2.80
C ASP A 198 -7.46 -3.87 -1.59
N VAL A 199 -7.35 -2.78 -0.82
CA VAL A 199 -6.50 -2.67 0.36
C VAL A 199 -7.33 -2.17 1.55
N ILE A 200 -7.16 -2.78 2.72
CA ILE A 200 -7.66 -2.29 4.01
C ILE A 200 -6.44 -1.86 4.82
N CYS A 201 -6.30 -0.57 5.05
CA CYS A 201 -5.26 0.01 5.91
C CYS A 201 -5.82 0.22 7.33
N MET A 202 -5.18 -0.40 8.32
CA MET A 202 -5.54 -0.30 9.73
C MET A 202 -4.34 0.19 10.55
N PRO A 203 -4.14 1.51 10.64
CA PRO A 203 -3.10 2.14 11.45
C PRO A 203 -3.47 2.15 12.95
N LEU A 204 -3.94 1.01 13.45
CA LEU A 204 -4.44 0.80 14.81
C LEU A 204 -4.04 -0.59 15.31
N GLY A 205 -4.22 -0.84 16.61
CA GLY A 205 -3.97 -2.14 17.19
C GLY A 205 -4.57 -2.32 18.58
N PHE A 206 -4.79 -3.58 18.94
CA PHE A 206 -5.35 -4.05 20.19
C PHE A 206 -4.37 -5.02 20.87
N THR A 207 -4.31 -4.96 22.19
CA THR A 207 -3.47 -5.88 22.98
C THR A 207 -4.11 -7.24 23.22
N THR A 208 -5.44 -7.33 23.04
CA THR A 208 -6.22 -8.54 23.33
C THR A 208 -6.70 -9.19 22.04
N TYR A 209 -6.57 -10.51 21.96
CA TYR A 209 -7.11 -11.30 20.87
C TYR A 209 -8.64 -11.20 20.82
N ASN A 210 -9.19 -11.06 19.61
CA ASN A 210 -10.63 -11.11 19.38
C ASN A 210 -10.94 -12.07 18.22
N ALA A 211 -11.72 -13.12 18.52
CA ALA A 211 -12.05 -14.16 17.55
C ALA A 211 -12.89 -13.64 16.37
N GLN A 212 -13.75 -12.66 16.60
CA GLN A 212 -14.57 -12.06 15.54
C GLN A 212 -13.73 -11.17 14.62
N LEU A 213 -12.78 -10.40 15.18
CA LEU A 213 -11.80 -9.65 14.41
C LEU A 213 -10.95 -10.58 13.53
N ARG A 214 -10.43 -11.68 14.10
CA ARG A 214 -9.69 -12.70 13.33
C ARG A 214 -10.52 -13.24 12.17
N LYS A 215 -11.80 -13.57 12.42
CA LYS A 215 -12.71 -14.14 11.44
C LYS A 215 -13.06 -13.15 10.32
N CYS A 216 -13.33 -11.88 10.62
CA CYS A 216 -13.65 -10.91 9.58
C CYS A 216 -12.43 -10.57 8.71
N ILE A 217 -11.23 -10.47 9.31
CA ILE A 217 -9.98 -10.29 8.55
C ILE A 217 -9.73 -11.47 7.62
N TYR A 218 -9.89 -12.71 8.10
CA TYR A 218 -9.77 -13.89 7.25
C TYR A 218 -10.73 -13.83 6.06
N ARG A 219 -11.99 -13.43 6.30
CA ARG A 219 -12.99 -13.27 5.25
C ARG A 219 -12.61 -12.18 4.24
N ALA A 220 -12.04 -11.07 4.70
CA ALA A 220 -11.54 -10.01 3.82
C ALA A 220 -10.40 -10.52 2.93
N SER A 221 -9.43 -11.25 3.50
CA SER A 221 -8.32 -11.86 2.76
C SER A 221 -8.82 -12.87 1.71
N LEU A 222 -9.81 -13.70 2.04
CA LEU A 222 -10.47 -14.61 1.08
C LEU A 222 -11.22 -13.88 -0.06
N LYS A 223 -11.52 -12.60 0.11
CA LYS A 223 -12.11 -11.72 -0.92
C LYS A 223 -11.07 -10.88 -1.65
N ASN A 224 -9.79 -11.28 -1.59
CA ASN A 224 -8.67 -10.57 -2.21
C ASN A 224 -8.62 -9.10 -1.76
N MET A 225 -8.87 -8.85 -0.48
CA MET A 225 -8.65 -7.54 0.15
C MET A 225 -7.37 -7.66 0.97
N THR A 226 -6.32 -6.96 0.56
CA THR A 226 -5.03 -7.00 1.26
C THR A 226 -5.13 -6.18 2.54
N VAL A 227 -4.86 -6.79 3.69
CA VAL A 227 -4.94 -6.11 4.98
C VAL A 227 -3.54 -5.68 5.41
N VAL A 228 -3.36 -4.38 5.67
CA VAL A 228 -2.09 -3.77 6.11
C VAL A 228 -2.30 -3.15 7.48
N CYS A 229 -1.45 -3.48 8.45
CA CYS A 229 -1.62 -3.04 9.83
C CYS A 229 -0.35 -2.52 10.47
N ALA A 230 -0.53 -1.52 11.33
CA ALA A 230 0.52 -1.02 12.20
C ALA A 230 0.91 -2.07 13.24
N ALA A 231 2.21 -2.34 13.39
CA ALA A 231 2.70 -3.36 14.30
C ALA A 231 2.42 -3.03 15.78
N CYS A 232 2.43 -1.75 16.15
CA CYS A 232 2.04 -1.28 17.49
C CYS A 232 1.61 0.20 17.51
N CYS A 233 0.59 0.50 18.30
CA CYS A 233 0.02 1.85 18.40
C CYS A 233 0.11 2.46 19.81
N ASP A 234 0.87 1.86 20.73
CA ASP A 234 1.02 2.36 22.12
C ASP A 234 2.25 3.25 22.35
N GLY A 235 3.02 3.54 21.29
CA GLY A 235 4.20 4.41 21.33
C GLY A 235 5.38 3.88 22.17
N ARG A 236 5.28 2.64 22.67
CA ARG A 236 6.27 2.04 23.57
C ARG A 236 7.03 0.93 22.84
N ARG A 237 8.35 0.93 22.97
CA ARG A 237 9.16 -0.20 22.50
C ARG A 237 8.84 -1.42 23.34
N ARG A 238 8.04 -2.34 22.82
CA ARG A 238 7.77 -3.61 23.50
C ARG A 238 8.85 -4.63 23.13
N THR A 239 9.41 -5.29 24.14
CA THR A 239 10.34 -6.43 23.99
C THR A 239 9.66 -7.67 23.39
N LEU A 240 8.34 -7.77 23.55
CA LEU A 240 7.43 -8.71 22.88
C LEU A 240 6.11 -7.97 22.61
N GLY A 241 5.49 -8.16 21.45
CA GLY A 241 4.11 -7.69 21.24
C GLY A 241 3.91 -6.82 20.02
N VAL A 242 3.92 -7.47 18.86
CA VAL A 242 3.07 -7.01 17.75
C VAL A 242 1.61 -7.14 18.21
N GLN A 243 0.83 -6.09 18.02
CA GLN A 243 -0.58 -6.03 18.44
C GLN A 243 -1.48 -6.81 17.47
N TYR A 244 -2.69 -7.11 17.92
CA TYR A 244 -3.75 -7.57 17.03
C TYR A 244 -4.34 -6.38 16.27
N PRO A 245 -4.65 -6.49 14.98
CA PRO A 245 -4.57 -7.70 14.16
C PRO A 245 -3.24 -7.89 13.42
N ALA A 246 -2.26 -7.00 13.60
CA ALA A 246 -0.99 -7.04 12.87
C ALA A 246 -0.18 -8.33 13.05
N CYS A 247 -0.40 -9.11 14.11
CA CYS A 247 0.25 -10.42 14.29
C CYS A 247 -0.49 -11.60 13.64
N PHE A 248 -1.62 -11.38 12.96
CA PHE A 248 -2.27 -12.42 12.18
C PHE A 248 -1.47 -12.72 10.91
N GLY A 249 -1.26 -14.01 10.60
CA GLY A 249 -0.38 -14.41 9.49
C GLY A 249 -0.91 -14.12 8.08
N ASP A 250 -2.15 -13.62 7.95
CA ASP A 250 -2.79 -13.15 6.72
C ASP A 250 -2.92 -11.61 6.67
N VAL A 251 -2.17 -10.90 7.52
CA VAL A 251 -2.07 -9.44 7.59
C VAL A 251 -0.62 -9.04 7.32
N ILE A 252 -0.41 -7.97 6.54
CA ILE A 252 0.91 -7.36 6.38
C ILE A 252 1.21 -6.53 7.62
N CYS A 253 2.14 -7.01 8.44
CA CYS A 253 2.58 -6.37 9.66
C CYS A 253 3.67 -5.34 9.40
N VAL A 254 3.38 -4.08 9.67
CA VAL A 254 4.27 -2.96 9.33
C VAL A 254 4.87 -2.33 10.58
N GLY A 255 6.19 -2.45 10.72
CA GLY A 255 6.97 -1.67 11.67
C GLY A 255 7.47 -0.35 11.09
N SER A 256 8.18 0.43 11.89
CA SER A 256 8.66 1.76 11.51
C SER A 256 10.19 1.83 11.42
N HIS A 257 10.68 2.57 10.44
CA HIS A 257 12.05 3.10 10.39
C HIS A 257 12.05 4.63 10.26
N ASN A 258 13.19 5.23 10.59
CA ASN A 258 13.43 6.67 10.43
C ASN A 258 14.05 7.03 9.08
N GLN A 259 14.31 8.32 8.87
CA GLN A 259 14.94 8.89 7.66
C GLN A 259 16.32 8.32 7.31
N ARG A 260 16.98 7.58 8.22
CA ARG A 260 18.27 6.91 7.97
C ARG A 260 18.10 5.42 7.62
N GLY A 261 16.87 4.96 7.36
CA GLY A 261 16.54 3.55 7.14
C GLY A 261 16.77 2.67 8.37
N ARG A 262 16.93 3.25 9.57
CA ARG A 262 17.15 2.49 10.81
C ARG A 262 15.81 2.25 11.50
N PRO A 263 15.58 1.06 12.09
CA PRO A 263 14.37 0.79 12.87
C PRO A 263 14.13 1.88 13.93
N SER A 264 12.92 2.42 13.96
CA SER A 264 12.54 3.48 14.89
C SER A 264 12.60 2.97 16.32
N LYS A 265 12.98 3.81 17.30
CA LYS A 265 13.20 3.37 18.68
C LYS A 265 11.97 2.72 19.31
N PHE A 266 10.77 3.12 18.89
CA PHE A 266 9.48 2.63 19.38
C PHE A 266 8.97 1.40 18.63
N THR A 267 9.52 1.05 17.46
CA THR A 267 9.01 -0.09 16.68
C THR A 267 9.20 -1.38 17.48
N PRO A 268 8.22 -2.31 17.47
CA PRO A 268 8.36 -3.54 18.20
C PRO A 268 9.40 -4.41 17.49
N VAL A 269 9.80 -5.50 18.15
CA VAL A 269 10.61 -6.56 17.53
C VAL A 269 9.81 -7.85 17.62
N GLY A 270 9.84 -8.65 16.56
CA GLY A 270 9.07 -9.89 16.48
C GLY A 270 9.23 -10.56 15.13
N ARG A 271 8.97 -11.86 15.08
CA ARG A 271 8.94 -12.64 13.82
C ARG A 271 7.71 -12.33 12.97
N GLU A 272 6.71 -11.72 13.61
CA GLU A 272 5.44 -11.30 13.02
C GLU A 272 5.61 -10.07 12.13
N LEU A 273 6.70 -9.30 12.27
CA LEU A 273 6.98 -8.15 11.39
C LEU A 273 7.35 -8.62 9.98
N ASP A 274 6.59 -8.18 8.99
CA ASP A 274 6.87 -8.46 7.58
C ASP A 274 7.83 -7.42 6.99
N ILE A 275 7.60 -6.15 7.32
CA ILE A 275 8.29 -5.02 6.69
C ILE A 275 8.38 -3.81 7.62
N LEU A 276 9.39 -2.96 7.39
CA LEU A 276 9.46 -1.62 7.98
C LEU A 276 9.16 -0.58 6.90
N GLY A 277 8.33 0.40 7.22
CA GLY A 277 8.12 1.60 6.41
C GLY A 277 8.55 2.88 7.13
N PRO A 278 8.65 4.03 6.42
CA PRO A 278 8.81 5.35 7.02
C PRO A 278 7.71 5.61 8.04
N GLY A 279 8.07 5.74 9.32
CA GLY A 279 7.11 6.13 10.35
C GLY A 279 7.58 7.30 11.19
N GLU A 280 8.57 8.05 10.71
CA GLU A 280 8.94 9.38 11.21
C GLU A 280 8.92 10.35 10.02
N ILE A 281 7.73 10.73 9.54
CA ILE A 281 7.50 11.33 8.22
C ILE A 281 6.69 12.62 8.35
N ARG A 282 6.78 13.53 7.36
CA ARG A 282 5.89 14.71 7.28
C ARG A 282 4.56 14.29 6.67
N SER A 283 3.44 14.67 7.28
CA SER A 283 2.11 14.43 6.72
C SER A 283 1.22 15.66 6.82
N ALA A 284 0.18 15.69 5.99
CA ALA A 284 -0.89 16.66 6.09
C ALA A 284 -1.59 16.50 7.44
N THR A 285 -1.89 17.60 8.10
CA THR A 285 -2.50 17.60 9.41
C THR A 285 -3.59 18.67 9.46
N PRO A 286 -4.65 18.49 10.26
CA PRO A 286 -5.50 19.60 10.62
C PRO A 286 -4.64 20.71 11.23
N GLY A 287 -4.71 21.92 10.68
CA GLY A 287 -3.97 23.06 11.20
C GLY A 287 -4.72 23.80 12.30
N LYS A 288 -4.09 24.84 12.87
CA LYS A 288 -4.73 25.62 13.95
C LYS A 288 -5.76 26.56 13.34
N GLY A 289 -6.83 26.85 14.08
CA GLY A 289 -7.85 27.82 13.64
C GLY A 289 -8.58 27.45 12.33
N GLY A 290 -8.56 26.19 11.90
CA GLY A 290 -9.22 25.74 10.68
C GLY A 290 -8.36 25.82 9.40
N GLU A 291 -7.05 26.04 9.53
CA GLU A 291 -6.08 25.89 8.44
C GLU A 291 -6.26 24.55 7.70
N THR A 292 -6.31 24.60 6.37
CA THR A 292 -6.59 23.45 5.50
C THR A 292 -5.38 23.02 4.67
N ASN A 293 -4.17 23.46 5.02
CA ASN A 293 -2.95 23.14 4.29
C ASN A 293 -1.75 22.96 5.24
N ALA A 294 -1.99 22.61 6.50
CA ALA A 294 -0.93 22.43 7.47
C ALA A 294 -0.18 21.10 7.28
N ILE A 295 1.07 21.08 7.72
CA ILE A 295 1.92 19.90 7.77
C ILE A 295 2.49 19.72 9.17
N SER A 296 2.61 18.47 9.62
CA SER A 296 3.37 18.13 10.83
C SER A 296 4.27 16.91 10.61
N VAL A 297 5.32 16.81 11.43
CA VAL A 297 6.13 15.59 11.53
C VAL A 297 5.42 14.61 12.46
N VAL A 298 5.02 13.47 11.91
CA VAL A 298 4.30 12.42 12.62
C VAL A 298 5.20 11.21 12.88
N LYS A 299 5.00 10.55 14.03
CA LYS A 299 5.85 9.43 14.49
C LYS A 299 5.05 8.24 15.01
N GLY A 300 5.26 7.07 14.44
CA GLY A 300 4.53 5.86 14.82
C GLY A 300 4.53 4.78 13.73
N THR A 301 4.27 3.53 14.13
CA THR A 301 4.02 2.46 13.15
C THR A 301 2.65 2.65 12.46
N SER A 302 1.76 3.41 13.09
CA SER A 302 0.51 3.90 12.50
C SER A 302 0.72 4.77 11.26
N PHE A 303 1.88 5.41 11.10
CA PHE A 303 2.23 6.18 9.89
C PHE A 303 3.06 5.36 8.89
N ALA A 304 3.74 4.31 9.35
CA ALA A 304 4.43 3.37 8.47
C ALA A 304 3.45 2.45 7.71
N ALA A 305 2.37 2.01 8.37
CA ALA A 305 1.32 1.19 7.76
C ALA A 305 0.67 1.85 6.51
N PRO A 306 0.20 3.11 6.54
CA PRO A 306 -0.36 3.78 5.37
C PRO A 306 0.67 3.97 4.26
N PHE A 307 1.96 4.18 4.59
CA PHE A 307 3.01 4.22 3.58
C PHE A 307 3.06 2.89 2.81
N VAL A 308 3.12 1.76 3.53
CA VAL A 308 3.14 0.43 2.91
C VAL A 308 1.83 0.13 2.17
N ALA A 309 0.68 0.58 2.68
CA ALA A 309 -0.59 0.47 1.98
C ALA A 309 -0.58 1.21 0.64
N GLY A 310 0.04 2.39 0.58
CA GLY A 310 0.33 3.10 -0.67
C GLY A 310 1.17 2.26 -1.63
N ILE A 311 2.30 1.70 -1.18
CA ILE A 311 3.15 0.83 -2.02
C ILE A 311 2.35 -0.39 -2.54
N VAL A 312 1.56 -1.04 -1.69
CA VAL A 312 0.68 -2.15 -2.10
C VAL A 312 -0.28 -1.69 -3.20
N ALA A 313 -0.85 -0.50 -3.09
CA ALA A 313 -1.73 0.05 -4.12
C ALA A 313 -1.01 0.27 -5.46
N ILE A 314 0.23 0.77 -5.44
CA ILE A 314 1.04 0.90 -6.67
C ILE A 314 1.31 -0.46 -7.31
N VAL A 315 1.67 -1.46 -6.50
CA VAL A 315 1.90 -2.82 -6.98
C VAL A 315 0.65 -3.39 -7.65
N LEU A 316 -0.52 -3.18 -7.05
CA LEU A 316 -1.80 -3.63 -7.61
C LEU A 316 -2.16 -2.91 -8.92
N ALA A 317 -1.96 -1.59 -8.99
CA ALA A 317 -2.20 -0.81 -10.20
C ALA A 317 -1.27 -1.25 -11.34
N ASN A 318 0.02 -1.40 -11.05
CA ASN A 318 0.98 -1.87 -12.06
C ASN A 318 0.72 -3.32 -12.50
N ALA A 319 0.23 -4.18 -11.61
CA ALA A 319 -0.21 -5.53 -11.99
C ALA A 319 -1.41 -5.49 -12.96
N GLN A 320 -2.38 -4.59 -12.74
CA GLN A 320 -3.49 -4.36 -13.68
C GLN A 320 -2.96 -3.88 -15.03
N ARG A 321 -2.03 -2.92 -15.06
CA ARG A 321 -1.38 -2.45 -16.28
C ARG A 321 -0.71 -3.56 -17.06
N CYS A 322 0.17 -4.32 -16.42
CA CYS A 322 0.88 -5.42 -17.07
C CYS A 322 -0.08 -6.48 -17.64
N TYR A 323 -1.19 -6.75 -16.95
CA TYR A 323 -2.22 -7.66 -17.42
C TYR A 323 -2.95 -7.12 -18.66
N GLN A 324 -3.31 -5.84 -18.67
CA GLN A 324 -3.94 -5.20 -19.83
C GLN A 324 -3.01 -5.19 -21.04
N ASP A 325 -1.73 -4.83 -20.85
CA ASP A 325 -0.71 -4.83 -21.90
C ASP A 325 -0.54 -6.24 -22.51
N ALA A 326 -0.41 -7.27 -21.67
CA ALA A 326 -0.28 -8.66 -22.13
C ALA A 326 -1.53 -9.12 -22.90
N ARG A 327 -2.73 -8.73 -22.44
CA ARG A 327 -3.98 -9.05 -23.12
C ARG A 327 -4.09 -8.36 -24.48
N ALA A 328 -3.68 -7.10 -24.59
CA ALA A 328 -3.70 -6.37 -25.86
C ALA A 328 -2.82 -7.04 -26.92
N VAL A 329 -1.60 -7.44 -26.54
CA VAL A 329 -0.69 -8.18 -27.42
C VAL A 329 -1.30 -9.52 -27.85
N ALA A 330 -1.89 -10.27 -26.93
CA ALA A 330 -2.52 -11.56 -27.26
C ALA A 330 -3.70 -11.39 -28.24
N VAL A 331 -4.50 -10.33 -28.11
CA VAL A 331 -5.61 -10.03 -29.03
C VAL A 331 -5.07 -9.65 -30.42
N GLU A 332 -4.02 -8.83 -30.49
CA GLU A 332 -3.38 -8.47 -31.75
C GLU A 332 -2.81 -9.71 -32.47
N GLU A 333 -2.15 -10.62 -31.74
CA GLU A 333 -1.65 -11.89 -32.27
C GLU A 333 -2.78 -12.77 -32.82
N MET A 334 -3.92 -12.85 -32.11
CA MET A 334 -5.09 -13.62 -32.57
C MET A 334 -5.73 -13.02 -33.82
N GLN A 335 -5.77 -11.70 -33.96
CA GLN A 335 -6.36 -11.02 -35.11
C GLN A 335 -5.51 -11.13 -36.38
N HIS A 336 -4.18 -11.28 -36.25
CA HIS A 336 -3.26 -11.36 -37.40
C HIS A 336 -2.95 -12.80 -37.87
N GLY A 337 -3.61 -13.82 -37.30
CA GLY A 337 -3.66 -15.17 -37.86
C GLY A 337 -2.36 -15.99 -37.83
N TYR A 338 -1.31 -15.54 -37.14
CA TYR A 338 -0.08 -16.30 -36.93
C TYR A 338 0.45 -16.12 -35.51
N PRO A 339 0.88 -17.20 -34.81
CA PRO A 339 1.58 -17.05 -33.55
C PRO A 339 2.94 -16.42 -33.83
N LEU A 340 3.17 -15.18 -33.36
CA LEU A 340 4.48 -14.53 -33.32
C LEU A 340 5.43 -15.18 -32.28
N SER A 341 5.20 -16.46 -31.95
CA SER A 341 5.69 -17.19 -30.79
C SER A 341 7.19 -17.48 -30.76
N HIS A 342 7.98 -17.00 -31.73
CA HIS A 342 9.43 -17.15 -31.70
C HIS A 342 10.24 -15.85 -31.80
N ARG A 343 9.61 -14.67 -31.91
CA ARG A 343 10.37 -13.39 -32.00
C ARG A 343 10.10 -12.35 -30.90
N VAL A 344 9.02 -12.45 -30.12
CA VAL A 344 8.57 -11.30 -29.31
C VAL A 344 8.84 -11.37 -27.81
N ILE A 345 9.18 -12.54 -27.23
CA ILE A 345 9.46 -12.64 -25.77
C ILE A 345 10.73 -11.85 -25.34
N ARG A 346 11.59 -11.40 -26.27
CA ARG A 346 12.75 -10.56 -25.96
C ARG A 346 12.55 -9.05 -26.15
N ARG A 347 11.43 -8.57 -26.73
CA ARG A 347 11.32 -7.16 -27.17
C ARG A 347 10.54 -6.21 -26.28
N HIS A 348 9.78 -6.66 -25.29
CA HIS A 348 8.86 -5.79 -24.54
C HIS A 348 9.16 -5.59 -23.04
N VAL A 349 10.37 -5.96 -22.57
CA VAL A 349 10.81 -5.61 -21.20
C VAL A 349 11.53 -4.26 -21.15
N VAL A 350 11.98 -3.70 -22.28
CA VAL A 350 12.67 -2.40 -22.31
C VAL A 350 12.40 -1.71 -23.64
N ARG A 351 11.53 -0.71 -23.67
CA ARG A 351 11.59 0.34 -24.71
C ARG A 351 11.76 1.69 -24.03
N ASN A 352 12.95 2.24 -24.22
CA ASN A 352 13.32 3.61 -23.89
C ASN A 352 12.77 4.53 -25.00
N PRO A 353 12.01 5.59 -24.69
CA PRO A 353 11.49 6.51 -25.70
C PRO A 353 12.63 7.43 -26.17
N GLY A 354 13.38 7.04 -27.20
CA GLY A 354 14.44 7.91 -27.73
C GLY A 354 15.31 7.38 -28.87
N GLN A 355 15.36 6.06 -29.12
CA GLN A 355 16.14 5.55 -30.24
C GLN A 355 15.27 5.16 -31.44
N ARG A 356 15.28 6.01 -32.47
CA ARG A 356 14.91 5.61 -33.84
C ARG A 356 15.91 4.55 -34.32
N SER A 357 15.48 3.30 -34.41
CA SER A 357 16.28 2.26 -35.07
C SER A 357 16.30 2.51 -36.58
N LYS A 358 17.48 2.77 -37.15
CA LYS A 358 17.72 2.60 -38.59
C LYS A 358 17.36 1.16 -38.96
N MET A 359 16.46 0.99 -39.92
CA MET A 359 16.23 -0.28 -40.60
C MET A 359 17.40 -0.51 -41.55
N ASP A 360 18.28 -1.46 -41.22
CA ASP A 360 19.08 -2.13 -42.24
C ASP A 360 18.28 -3.33 -42.74
N THR A 361 17.78 -3.19 -43.96
CA THR A 361 17.13 -4.25 -44.74
C THR A 361 18.17 -5.29 -45.14
N LEU A 362 18.13 -6.47 -44.51
CA LEU A 362 18.75 -7.68 -45.04
C LEU A 362 17.66 -8.50 -45.74
N THR A 363 17.60 -8.34 -47.06
CA THR A 363 16.95 -9.27 -47.98
C THR A 363 17.72 -10.59 -47.98
N VAL A 364 17.02 -11.71 -47.89
CA VAL A 364 17.54 -13.03 -48.26
C VAL A 364 16.60 -13.57 -49.35
N PRO A 365 17.11 -13.88 -50.56
CA PRO A 365 16.28 -14.27 -51.71
C PRO A 365 16.15 -15.81 -51.80
N PRO A 366 15.39 -16.27 -52.81
CA PRO A 366 14.05 -16.84 -52.68
C PRO A 366 13.98 -18.22 -52.00
#